data_AF-A0A182SWG2-F1
#
_entry.id   AF-A0A182SWG2-F1
#
_cell.length_a   1.000
_cell.length_b   1.000
_cell.length_c   1.000
_cell.angle_alpha   90.00
_cell.angle_beta   90.00
_cell.angle_gamma   90.00
#
_symmetry.space_group_name_H-M   'P 1'
#
loop_
_entity.id
_entity.type
_entity.pdbx_description
1 polymer ?
#
loop_
_entity_poly.entity_id
_entity_poly.type
_entity_poly.pdbx_seq_one_letter_code
_entity_poly.pdbx_strand_id
1 'polypeptide(L)'
;MRIITLFEELNQSELLFAELPKPISVIAKVAPTTSLRRSLYNSSAHFQREKYVFDVVLPMFDRFQQARGLRTAKSFSHYPSVIVSECCEGFEYILQRDLMAQGYRNFPRTEPLAYEDVLLVLTHLAQFHAISFAMQQQAPDAYAQIVNQLHETIFVPPLHSSFVDFLQRKVDYAIVTLQRNPETGDGAVAERLCRFRDEYGQAMVDCVQNRDDTVICHGDCWISNILYRPMPTQRNGIDDGHNNNGFNNHHHQPATAKELKFLDWQVARCATPAIDLS
;
A
#
# COMPACT_ATOMS: atom_id res chain seq x y z
N MET A 1 30.07 -6.57 3.60
CA MET A 1 31.10 -6.40 4.63
C MET A 1 32.07 -5.28 4.22
N ARG A 2 31.57 -4.03 4.13
CA ARG A 2 32.33 -2.83 3.71
C ARG A 2 31.76 -1.53 4.32
N ILE A 3 31.16 -1.63 5.51
CA ILE A 3 30.67 -0.47 6.27
C ILE A 3 31.61 -0.13 7.44
N ILE A 4 32.57 -1.02 7.78
CA ILE A 4 33.50 -0.80 8.89
C ILE A 4 34.73 0.05 8.48
N THR A 5 35.00 0.23 7.19
CA THR A 5 36.23 0.85 6.70
C THR A 5 36.14 2.36 6.41
N LEU A 6 35.03 3.02 6.76
CA LEU A 6 34.90 4.49 6.61
C LEU A 6 35.20 5.26 7.91
N PHE A 7 35.48 4.57 9.02
CA PHE A 7 35.79 5.21 10.30
C PHE A 7 37.30 5.34 10.60
N GLU A 8 38.18 4.69 9.85
CA GLU A 8 39.63 4.70 10.13
C GLU A 8 40.41 5.78 9.36
N GLU A 9 39.80 6.53 8.44
CA GLU A 9 40.46 7.63 7.71
C GLU A 9 40.09 9.05 8.18
N LEU A 10 39.27 9.19 9.23
CA LEU A 10 39.00 10.50 9.85
C LEU A 10 40.09 10.84 10.87
N ASN A 11 41.31 11.06 10.39
CA ASN A 11 42.39 11.58 11.20
C ASN A 11 42.28 13.13 11.28
N GLN A 12 41.99 13.61 12.49
CA GLN A 12 42.34 14.95 13.02
C GLN A 12 41.83 16.19 12.25
N SER A 13 40.51 16.32 12.15
CA SER A 13 39.87 17.64 12.26
C SER A 13 38.74 17.51 13.27
N GLU A 14 38.83 18.20 14.41
CA GLU A 14 37.76 18.27 15.40
C GLU A 14 36.48 18.78 14.71
N LEU A 15 35.59 17.86 14.34
CA LEU A 15 34.22 18.16 13.98
C LEU A 15 33.52 18.61 15.26
N LEU A 16 33.61 19.91 15.55
CA LEU A 16 32.78 20.58 16.55
C LEU A 16 31.34 20.55 16.05
N PHE A 17 30.60 19.50 16.43
CA PHE A 17 29.15 19.49 16.27
C PHE A 17 28.57 20.52 17.24
N ALA A 18 28.19 21.70 16.72
CA ALA A 18 27.53 22.75 17.49
C ALA A 18 26.21 22.26 18.12
N GLU A 19 25.59 21.25 17.51
CA GLU A 19 24.44 20.51 18.03
C GLU A 19 24.59 19.02 17.71
N LEU A 20 24.18 18.15 18.63
CA LEU A 20 24.09 16.71 18.38
C LEU A 20 23.20 16.46 17.14
N PRO A 21 23.59 15.55 16.23
CA PRO A 21 22.74 15.20 15.09
C PRO A 21 21.35 14.78 15.56
N LYS A 22 20.30 15.32 14.92
CA LYS A 22 18.92 14.95 15.27
C LYS A 22 18.75 13.44 15.09
N PRO A 23 18.24 12.72 16.11
CA PRO A 23 18.00 11.29 15.99
C PRO A 23 17.01 11.02 14.86
N ILE A 24 17.28 9.99 14.06
CA ILE A 24 16.39 9.54 12.99
C ILE A 24 15.70 8.25 13.42
N SER A 25 14.36 8.22 13.39
CA SER A 25 13.62 6.95 13.57
C SER A 25 13.42 6.27 12.22
N VAL A 26 13.78 4.99 12.15
CA VAL A 26 13.78 4.18 10.93
C VAL A 26 13.25 2.77 11.20
N ILE A 27 12.67 2.16 10.19
CA ILE A 27 12.29 0.75 10.18
C ILE A 27 13.02 0.06 9.03
N ALA A 28 13.57 -1.13 9.31
CA ALA A 28 14.10 -2.03 8.30
C ALA A 28 13.11 -3.18 8.07
N LYS A 29 12.54 -3.27 6.86
CA LYS A 29 11.84 -4.47 6.39
C LYS A 29 12.90 -5.41 5.84
N VAL A 30 13.01 -6.63 6.38
CA VAL A 30 14.09 -7.58 6.04
C VAL A 30 13.47 -8.89 5.56
N ALA A 31 14.03 -9.48 4.51
CA ALA A 31 13.56 -10.76 4.01
C ALA A 31 13.78 -11.88 5.05
N PRO A 32 12.92 -12.92 5.06
CA PRO A 32 13.18 -14.13 5.84
C PRO A 32 14.57 -14.70 5.54
N THR A 33 15.25 -15.20 6.58
CA THR A 33 16.60 -15.77 6.46
C THR A 33 16.59 -17.28 6.13
N THR A 34 15.48 -17.98 6.39
CA THR A 34 15.40 -19.42 6.14
C THR A 34 15.05 -19.72 4.68
N SER A 35 15.80 -20.63 4.04
CA SER A 35 15.61 -21.02 2.65
C SER A 35 14.19 -21.48 2.34
N LEU A 36 13.58 -22.26 3.24
CA LEU A 36 12.19 -22.71 3.10
C LEU A 36 11.20 -21.54 3.00
N ARG A 37 11.26 -20.56 3.91
CA ARG A 37 10.35 -19.41 3.88
C ARG A 37 10.61 -18.52 2.66
N ARG A 38 11.87 -18.36 2.27
CA ARG A 38 12.24 -17.58 1.08
C ARG A 38 11.65 -18.17 -0.19
N SER A 39 11.72 -19.50 -0.34
CA SER A 39 11.12 -20.20 -1.47
C SER A 39 9.59 -20.14 -1.42
N LEU A 40 8.97 -20.46 -0.27
CA LEU A 40 7.51 -20.45 -0.12
C LEU A 40 6.88 -19.08 -0.39
N TYR A 41 7.54 -18.00 0.00
CA TYR A 41 7.03 -16.63 -0.17
C TYR A 41 7.63 -15.89 -1.35
N ASN A 42 8.42 -16.55 -2.20
CA ASN A 42 9.15 -15.93 -3.30
C ASN A 42 9.86 -14.62 -2.88
N SER A 43 10.52 -14.63 -1.70
CA SER A 43 10.95 -13.41 -1.01
C SER A 43 11.85 -12.52 -1.86
N SER A 44 12.78 -13.11 -2.63
CA SER A 44 13.70 -12.32 -3.45
C SER A 44 12.96 -11.53 -4.53
N ALA A 45 12.02 -12.16 -5.25
CA ALA A 45 11.25 -11.46 -6.28
C ALA A 45 10.35 -10.36 -5.68
N HIS A 46 9.74 -10.63 -4.53
CA HIS A 46 8.91 -9.65 -3.82
C HIS A 46 9.71 -8.43 -3.34
N PHE A 47 10.89 -8.63 -2.75
CA PHE A 47 11.76 -7.51 -2.35
C PHE A 47 12.30 -6.73 -3.55
N GLN A 48 12.71 -7.43 -4.62
CA GLN A 48 13.14 -6.78 -5.87
C GLN A 48 12.02 -5.92 -6.46
N ARG A 49 10.78 -6.40 -6.43
CA ARG A 49 9.62 -5.65 -6.90
C ARG A 49 9.34 -4.42 -6.04
N GLU A 50 9.31 -4.57 -4.72
CA GLU A 50 9.09 -3.43 -3.82
C GLU A 50 10.18 -2.37 -3.96
N LYS A 51 11.46 -2.79 -4.10
CA LYS A 51 12.57 -1.90 -4.45
C LYS A 51 12.34 -1.20 -5.78
N TYR A 52 11.92 -1.91 -6.82
CA TYR A 52 11.62 -1.33 -8.13
C TYR A 52 10.50 -0.28 -8.05
N VAL A 53 9.48 -0.52 -7.24
CA VAL A 53 8.40 0.46 -7.03
C VAL A 53 8.94 1.74 -6.38
N PHE A 54 9.77 1.64 -5.35
CA PHE A 54 10.34 2.80 -4.67
C PHE A 54 11.41 3.54 -5.49
N ASP A 55 12.26 2.82 -6.22
CA ASP A 55 13.39 3.41 -6.94
C ASP A 55 13.00 3.93 -8.34
N VAL A 56 11.96 3.36 -8.95
CA VAL A 56 11.60 3.63 -10.34
C VAL A 56 10.16 4.11 -10.48
N VAL A 57 9.17 3.30 -10.07
CA VAL A 57 7.75 3.57 -10.36
C VAL A 57 7.27 4.86 -9.71
N LEU A 58 7.41 4.97 -8.39
CA LEU A 58 6.95 6.15 -7.64
C LEU A 58 7.71 7.43 -8.06
N PRO A 59 9.04 7.43 -8.22
CA PRO A 59 9.76 8.60 -8.76
C PRO A 59 9.37 8.98 -10.20
N MET A 60 9.00 8.02 -11.05
CA MET A 60 8.48 8.31 -12.39
C MET A 60 7.08 8.94 -12.31
N PHE A 61 6.22 8.46 -11.42
CA PHE A 61 4.90 9.04 -11.17
C PHE A 61 5.01 10.45 -10.62
N ASP A 62 5.91 10.72 -9.67
CA ASP A 62 6.15 12.05 -9.14
C ASP A 62 6.58 13.03 -10.24
N ARG A 63 7.56 12.64 -11.07
CA ARG A 63 8.03 13.46 -12.19
C ARG A 63 6.93 13.71 -13.21
N PHE A 64 6.13 12.69 -13.52
CA PHE A 64 5.00 12.82 -14.43
C PHE A 64 3.97 13.84 -13.90
N GLN A 65 3.59 13.73 -12.62
CA GLN A 65 2.66 14.67 -11.98
C GLN A 65 3.21 16.12 -11.98
N GLN A 66 4.50 16.29 -11.65
CA GLN A 66 5.17 17.60 -11.65
C GLN A 66 5.22 18.21 -13.05
N ALA A 67 5.55 17.43 -14.08
CA ALA A 67 5.60 17.89 -15.47
C ALA A 67 4.23 18.35 -16.00
N ARG A 68 3.14 17.87 -15.40
CA ARG A 68 1.76 18.31 -15.69
C ARG A 68 1.27 19.46 -14.80
N GLY A 69 2.14 20.02 -13.97
CA GLY A 69 1.83 21.17 -13.12
C GLY A 69 0.86 20.87 -11.99
N LEU A 70 0.73 19.61 -11.56
CA LEU A 70 -0.09 19.27 -10.40
C LEU A 70 0.51 19.95 -9.15
N ARG A 71 -0.35 20.66 -8.42
CA ARG A 71 0.02 21.25 -7.12
C ARG A 71 0.30 20.11 -6.14
N THR A 72 1.29 20.27 -5.27
CA THR A 72 1.68 19.25 -4.27
C THR A 72 0.50 18.70 -3.47
N ALA A 73 -0.47 19.55 -3.09
CA ALA A 73 -1.66 19.15 -2.35
C ALA A 73 -2.63 18.24 -3.13
N LYS A 74 -2.48 18.14 -4.45
CA LYS A 74 -3.26 17.26 -5.34
C LYS A 74 -2.42 16.09 -5.90
N SER A 75 -1.12 16.07 -5.64
CA SER A 75 -0.24 15.00 -6.11
C SER A 75 -0.29 13.82 -5.16
N PHE A 76 -0.38 12.61 -5.71
CA PHE A 76 -0.27 11.38 -4.94
C PHE A 76 1.13 11.28 -4.32
N SER A 77 1.17 11.22 -3.00
CA SER A 77 2.41 11.06 -2.21
C SER A 77 2.17 10.17 -0.98
N HIS A 78 1.24 9.22 -1.10
CA HIS A 78 0.74 8.39 0.00
C HIS A 78 1.59 7.13 0.21
N TYR A 79 2.91 7.28 0.29
CA TYR A 79 3.87 6.19 0.53
C TYR A 79 5.00 6.64 1.47
N PRO A 80 5.73 5.70 2.11
CA PRO A 80 6.84 6.01 3.02
C PRO A 80 8.06 6.57 2.28
N SER A 81 8.88 7.33 2.99
CA SER A 81 10.20 7.74 2.49
C SER A 81 11.21 6.62 2.75
N VAL A 82 11.70 6.02 1.66
CA VAL A 82 12.80 5.04 1.68
C VAL A 82 14.14 5.77 1.71
N ILE A 83 15.05 5.29 2.57
CA ILE A 83 16.40 5.82 2.74
C ILE A 83 17.38 5.02 1.87
N VAL A 84 17.31 3.69 1.96
CA VAL A 84 18.15 2.77 1.20
C VAL A 84 17.47 1.41 1.11
N SER A 85 17.71 0.70 0.02
CA SER A 85 17.19 -0.64 -0.23
C SER A 85 18.25 -1.51 -0.90
N GLU A 86 18.36 -2.76 -0.48
CA GLU A 86 19.24 -3.79 -1.04
C GLU A 86 18.39 -5.02 -1.38
N CYS A 87 18.69 -5.66 -2.50
CA CYS A 87 17.99 -6.87 -2.96
C CYS A 87 18.96 -8.00 -3.36
N CYS A 88 20.22 -7.92 -2.91
CA CYS A 88 21.15 -9.02 -2.95
C CYS A 88 20.58 -10.24 -2.20
N GLU A 89 20.63 -11.40 -2.85
CA GLU A 89 20.03 -12.62 -2.33
C GLU A 89 20.58 -12.97 -0.94
N GLY A 90 19.67 -13.14 0.04
CA GLY A 90 20.01 -13.44 1.43
C GLY A 90 20.29 -12.21 2.30
N PHE A 91 20.37 -11.03 1.70
CA PHE A 91 20.60 -9.75 2.37
C PHE A 91 19.58 -8.69 1.96
N GLU A 92 18.38 -9.09 1.52
CA GLU A 92 17.38 -8.14 1.06
C GLU A 92 16.77 -7.34 2.23
N TYR A 93 16.79 -6.01 2.10
CA TYR A 93 16.14 -5.12 3.05
C TYR A 93 15.70 -3.81 2.39
N ILE A 94 14.71 -3.17 3.01
CA ILE A 94 14.29 -1.80 2.72
C ILE A 94 14.31 -1.03 4.04
N LEU A 95 15.19 -0.02 4.11
CA LEU A 95 15.28 0.90 5.24
C LEU A 95 14.48 2.15 4.91
N GLN A 96 13.49 2.46 5.74
CA GLN A 96 12.57 3.58 5.54
C GLN A 96 12.36 4.37 6.82
N ARG A 97 11.82 5.59 6.70
CA ARG A 97 11.43 6.39 7.85
C ARG A 97 10.35 5.67 8.65
N ASP A 98 10.48 5.66 9.97
CA ASP A 98 9.47 5.10 10.85
C ASP A 98 8.23 5.99 10.83
N LEU A 99 7.16 5.49 10.22
CA LEU A 99 5.88 6.20 10.16
C LEU A 99 5.16 6.20 11.52
N MET A 100 5.40 5.22 12.39
CA MET A 100 4.80 5.23 13.73
C MET A 100 5.38 6.35 14.59
N ALA A 101 6.69 6.60 14.50
CA ALA A 101 7.32 7.78 15.10
C ALA A 101 6.77 9.11 14.53
N GLN A 102 6.22 9.10 13.33
CA GLN A 102 5.56 10.27 12.71
C GLN A 102 4.07 10.40 13.07
N GLY A 103 3.56 9.50 13.92
CA GLY A 103 2.17 9.51 14.41
C GLY A 103 1.20 8.66 13.58
N TYR A 104 1.67 7.95 12.56
CA TYR A 104 0.81 7.03 11.82
C TYR A 104 0.53 5.74 12.60
N ARG A 105 -0.65 5.16 12.43
CA ARG A 105 -1.10 3.92 13.07
C ARG A 105 -1.85 3.06 12.08
N ASN A 106 -1.88 1.75 12.33
CA ASN A 106 -2.78 0.84 11.62
C ASN A 106 -4.22 1.08 12.04
N PHE A 107 -5.14 0.85 11.12
CA PHE A 107 -6.54 0.69 11.48
C PHE A 107 -6.75 -0.60 12.30
N PRO A 108 -7.76 -0.63 13.20
CA PRO A 108 -8.16 -1.87 13.88
C PRO A 108 -8.57 -2.94 12.87
N ARG A 109 -8.00 -4.15 12.98
CA ARG A 109 -8.28 -5.25 12.02
C ARG A 109 -9.58 -6.01 12.32
N THR A 110 -10.12 -5.84 13.52
CA THR A 110 -11.28 -6.59 14.03
C THR A 110 -12.56 -5.77 14.03
N GLU A 111 -12.49 -4.52 13.59
CA GLU A 111 -13.61 -3.58 13.57
C GLU A 111 -13.83 -3.10 12.13
N PRO A 112 -15.09 -2.87 11.72
CA PRO A 112 -15.36 -2.28 10.42
C PRO A 112 -14.79 -0.87 10.36
N LEU A 113 -14.25 -0.50 9.19
CA LEU A 113 -13.86 0.88 8.91
C LEU A 113 -15.10 1.77 8.81
N ALA A 114 -14.99 3.01 9.28
CA ALA A 114 -15.99 4.02 9.04
C ALA A 114 -16.06 4.35 7.53
N TYR A 115 -17.22 4.78 7.05
CA TYR A 115 -17.45 5.06 5.63
C TYR A 115 -16.43 6.08 5.08
N GLU A 116 -16.14 7.13 5.83
CA GLU A 116 -15.17 8.16 5.47
C GLU A 116 -13.75 7.61 5.33
N ASP A 117 -13.38 6.59 6.11
CA ASP A 117 -12.06 5.95 6.03
C ASP A 117 -11.95 5.09 4.78
N VAL A 118 -13.01 4.31 4.48
CA VAL A 118 -13.09 3.54 3.24
C VAL A 118 -13.02 4.47 2.03
N LEU A 119 -13.82 5.55 2.03
CA LEU A 119 -13.82 6.53 0.96
C LEU A 119 -12.45 7.18 0.77
N LEU A 120 -11.75 7.49 1.86
CA LEU A 120 -10.40 8.07 1.81
C LEU A 120 -9.38 7.09 1.21
N VAL A 121 -9.42 5.81 1.61
CA VAL A 121 -8.57 4.76 1.03
C VAL A 121 -8.81 4.64 -0.47
N LEU A 122 -10.08 4.46 -0.86
CA LEU A 122 -10.46 4.29 -2.26
C LEU A 122 -10.12 5.52 -3.10
N THR A 123 -10.25 6.73 -2.55
CA THR A 123 -9.88 7.97 -3.24
C THR A 123 -8.39 8.02 -3.57
N HIS A 124 -7.52 7.70 -2.61
CA HIS A 124 -6.07 7.71 -2.86
C HIS A 124 -5.63 6.56 -3.77
N LEU A 125 -6.27 5.38 -3.66
CA LEU A 125 -6.04 4.27 -4.58
C LEU A 125 -6.45 4.64 -6.01
N ALA A 126 -7.61 5.29 -6.18
CA ALA A 126 -8.07 5.79 -7.48
C ALA A 126 -7.12 6.87 -8.04
N GLN A 127 -6.55 7.74 -7.21
CA GLN A 127 -5.52 8.70 -7.64
C GLN A 127 -4.27 7.98 -8.18
N PHE A 128 -3.80 6.93 -7.49
CA PHE A 128 -2.68 6.11 -7.96
C PHE A 128 -2.97 5.47 -9.32
N HIS A 129 -4.14 4.85 -9.48
CA HIS A 129 -4.59 4.28 -10.76
C HIS A 129 -4.72 5.34 -11.86
N ALA A 130 -5.24 6.53 -11.53
CA ALA A 130 -5.40 7.61 -12.50
C ALA A 130 -4.06 8.14 -13.04
N ILE A 131 -3.00 8.17 -12.21
CA ILE A 131 -1.65 8.54 -12.65
C ILE A 131 -1.14 7.52 -13.65
N SER A 132 -1.27 6.22 -13.33
CA SER A 132 -0.92 5.13 -14.23
C SER A 132 -1.64 5.26 -15.57
N PHE A 133 -2.96 5.42 -15.55
CA PHE A 133 -3.79 5.52 -16.76
C PHE A 133 -3.41 6.75 -17.60
N ALA A 134 -3.24 7.92 -16.97
CA ALA A 134 -2.81 9.13 -17.66
C ALA A 134 -1.40 8.98 -18.26
N MET A 135 -0.47 8.33 -17.54
CA MET A 135 0.89 8.11 -18.01
C MET A 135 0.93 7.14 -19.20
N GLN A 136 0.10 6.10 -19.20
CA GLN A 136 -0.05 5.19 -20.33
C GLN A 136 -0.41 5.92 -21.62
N GLN A 137 -1.34 6.88 -21.56
CA GLN A 137 -1.79 7.64 -22.73
C GLN A 137 -0.83 8.77 -23.13
N GLN A 138 -0.24 9.44 -22.15
CA GLN A 138 0.46 10.71 -22.38
C GLN A 138 1.99 10.59 -22.37
N ALA A 139 2.53 9.46 -21.90
CA ALA A 139 3.95 9.15 -21.85
C ALA A 139 4.19 7.63 -22.05
N PRO A 140 3.72 7.05 -23.18
CA PRO A 140 3.68 5.60 -23.38
C PRO A 140 5.04 4.92 -23.28
N ASP A 141 6.12 5.55 -23.76
CA ASP A 141 7.47 4.97 -23.69
C ASP A 141 7.95 4.84 -22.23
N ALA A 142 7.71 5.86 -21.41
CA ALA A 142 8.05 5.83 -19.98
C ALA A 142 7.15 4.83 -19.23
N TYR A 143 5.88 4.72 -19.62
CA TYR A 143 4.96 3.73 -19.06
C TYR A 143 5.40 2.29 -19.40
N ALA A 144 5.80 2.05 -20.65
CA ALA A 144 6.30 0.75 -21.09
C ALA A 144 7.58 0.34 -20.34
N GLN A 145 8.48 1.27 -20.03
CA GLN A 145 9.65 1.00 -19.19
C GLN A 145 9.26 0.47 -17.81
N ILE A 146 8.15 0.98 -17.23
CA ILE A 146 7.63 0.50 -15.95
C ILE A 146 7.05 -0.91 -16.09
N VAL A 147 6.08 -1.08 -16.99
CA VAL A 147 5.30 -2.31 -17.09
C VAL A 147 6.16 -3.51 -17.53
N ASN A 148 7.19 -3.29 -18.35
CA ASN A 148 8.11 -4.34 -18.79
C ASN A 148 8.92 -4.99 -17.65
N GLN A 149 8.96 -4.38 -16.46
CA GLN A 149 9.61 -4.96 -15.29
C GLN A 149 8.60 -5.53 -14.26
N LEU A 150 7.32 -5.17 -14.38
CA LEU A 150 6.24 -5.60 -13.48
C LEU A 150 5.57 -6.89 -13.97
N HIS A 151 6.31 -8.00 -13.87
CA HIS A 151 5.78 -9.33 -14.20
C HIS A 151 4.79 -9.82 -13.14
N GLU A 152 3.70 -10.46 -13.55
CA GLU A 152 2.75 -11.13 -12.64
C GLU A 152 3.42 -12.37 -12.01
N THR A 153 3.25 -12.58 -10.70
CA THR A 153 3.90 -13.69 -9.96
C THR A 153 2.97 -14.49 -9.04
N ILE A 154 1.70 -14.08 -8.92
CA ILE A 154 0.72 -14.70 -8.03
C ILE A 154 -0.31 -15.51 -8.84
N PHE A 155 -0.93 -14.89 -9.84
CA PHE A 155 -1.98 -15.51 -10.65
C PHE A 155 -1.44 -15.94 -12.02
N VAL A 156 -0.35 -16.71 -12.01
CA VAL A 156 0.29 -17.25 -13.22
C VAL A 156 -0.24 -18.66 -13.49
N PRO A 157 -0.92 -18.91 -14.62
CA PRO A 157 -1.42 -20.25 -14.94
C PRO A 157 -0.29 -21.21 -15.37
N PRO A 158 -0.43 -22.53 -15.13
CA PRO A 158 -1.53 -23.14 -14.38
C PRO A 158 -1.40 -22.87 -12.87
N LEU A 159 -2.53 -22.57 -12.22
CA LEU A 159 -2.56 -22.38 -10.77
C LEU A 159 -2.38 -23.73 -10.05
N HIS A 160 -1.52 -23.77 -9.03
CA HIS A 160 -1.35 -24.96 -8.22
C HIS A 160 -2.64 -25.29 -7.44
N SER A 161 -3.01 -26.57 -7.34
CA SER A 161 -4.26 -27.00 -6.70
C SER A 161 -4.40 -26.49 -5.27
N SER A 162 -3.31 -26.50 -4.49
CA SER A 162 -3.35 -25.97 -3.11
C SER A 162 -3.65 -24.47 -3.04
N PHE A 163 -3.27 -23.70 -4.06
CA PHE A 163 -3.59 -22.27 -4.14
C PHE A 163 -5.06 -22.07 -4.53
N VAL A 164 -5.57 -22.85 -5.47
CA VAL A 164 -7.00 -22.88 -5.82
C VAL A 164 -7.84 -23.23 -4.59
N ASP A 165 -7.48 -24.29 -3.86
CA ASP A 165 -8.19 -24.69 -2.64
C ASP A 165 -8.12 -23.60 -1.55
N PHE A 166 -7.02 -22.85 -1.48
CA PHE A 166 -6.89 -21.72 -0.56
C PHE A 166 -7.87 -20.59 -0.92
N LEU A 167 -7.95 -20.22 -2.19
CA LEU A 167 -8.89 -19.20 -2.68
C LEU A 167 -10.34 -19.62 -2.44
N GLN A 168 -10.69 -20.87 -2.76
CA GLN A 168 -12.02 -21.43 -2.55
C GLN A 168 -12.41 -21.41 -1.06
N ARG A 169 -11.49 -21.78 -0.16
CA ARG A 169 -11.75 -21.73 1.29
C ARG A 169 -12.04 -20.31 1.79
N LYS A 170 -11.44 -19.26 1.22
CA LYS A 170 -11.79 -17.87 1.58
C LYS A 170 -13.28 -17.60 1.32
N VAL A 171 -13.77 -18.06 0.17
CA VAL A 171 -15.18 -17.91 -0.22
C VAL A 171 -16.09 -18.75 0.67
N ASP A 172 -15.69 -19.98 1.01
CA ASP A 172 -16.42 -20.85 1.94
C ASP A 172 -16.59 -20.18 3.32
N TYR A 173 -15.54 -19.54 3.86
CA TYR A 173 -15.64 -18.80 5.11
C TYR A 173 -16.59 -17.62 5.02
N ALA A 174 -16.61 -16.88 3.90
CA ALA A 174 -17.54 -15.79 3.69
C ALA A 174 -18.99 -16.28 3.65
N ILE A 175 -19.27 -17.36 2.92
CA ILE A 175 -20.60 -17.99 2.84
C ILE A 175 -21.07 -18.45 4.24
N VAL A 176 -20.21 -19.16 4.98
CA VAL A 176 -20.53 -19.62 6.35
C VAL A 176 -20.81 -18.44 7.28
N THR A 177 -20.09 -17.33 7.11
CA THR A 177 -20.30 -16.11 7.91
C THR A 177 -21.68 -15.52 7.66
N LEU A 178 -22.08 -15.37 6.38
CA LEU A 178 -23.41 -14.90 5.99
C LEU A 178 -24.52 -15.82 6.51
N GLN A 179 -24.28 -17.14 6.55
CA GLN A 179 -25.26 -18.11 7.02
C GLN A 179 -25.45 -18.13 8.54
N ARG A 180 -24.44 -17.72 9.33
CA ARG A 180 -24.51 -17.77 10.81
C ARG A 180 -25.49 -16.75 11.38
N ASN A 181 -25.56 -15.55 10.80
CA ASN A 181 -26.46 -14.48 11.21
C ASN A 181 -26.98 -13.74 9.97
N PRO A 182 -27.91 -14.33 9.20
CA PRO A 182 -28.31 -13.79 7.91
C PRO A 182 -29.15 -12.52 8.07
N GLU A 183 -28.80 -11.49 7.30
CA GLU A 183 -29.60 -10.28 7.11
C GLU A 183 -30.35 -10.32 5.77
N THR A 184 -31.22 -9.31 5.55
CA THR A 184 -32.00 -9.23 4.30
C THR A 184 -31.05 -9.01 3.12
N GLY A 185 -31.05 -9.97 2.17
CA GLY A 185 -30.20 -9.92 0.98
C GLY A 185 -29.00 -10.88 1.02
N ASP A 186 -28.60 -11.36 2.20
CA ASP A 186 -27.43 -12.23 2.36
C ASP A 186 -27.56 -13.56 1.61
N GLY A 187 -28.78 -14.10 1.49
CA GLY A 187 -29.03 -15.30 0.70
C GLY A 187 -28.63 -15.14 -0.77
N ALA A 188 -28.93 -13.99 -1.38
CA ALA A 188 -28.54 -13.69 -2.75
C ALA A 188 -27.03 -13.46 -2.88
N VAL A 189 -26.40 -12.87 -1.87
CA VAL A 189 -24.93 -12.70 -1.82
C VAL A 189 -24.25 -14.07 -1.72
N ALA A 190 -24.72 -14.93 -0.81
CA ALA A 190 -24.19 -16.28 -0.62
C ALA A 190 -24.32 -17.12 -1.91
N GLU A 191 -25.45 -17.03 -2.62
CA GLU A 191 -25.63 -17.70 -3.91
C GLU A 191 -24.61 -17.22 -4.97
N ARG A 192 -24.38 -15.91 -5.05
CA ARG A 192 -23.36 -15.34 -5.96
C ARG A 192 -21.95 -15.80 -5.59
N LEU A 193 -21.63 -15.83 -4.29
CA LEU A 193 -20.35 -16.34 -3.79
C LEU A 193 -20.17 -17.83 -4.10
N CYS A 194 -21.21 -18.65 -3.95
CA CYS A 194 -21.16 -20.07 -4.32
C CYS A 194 -20.80 -20.26 -5.79
N ARG A 195 -21.38 -19.46 -6.70
CA ARG A 195 -21.04 -19.51 -8.13
C ARG A 195 -19.60 -19.05 -8.39
N PHE A 196 -19.18 -17.98 -7.72
CA PHE A 196 -17.83 -17.43 -7.87
C PHE A 196 -16.73 -18.33 -7.29
N ARG A 197 -17.05 -19.16 -6.28
CA ARG A 197 -16.09 -19.99 -5.55
C ARG A 197 -15.15 -20.75 -6.47
N ASP A 198 -15.70 -21.52 -7.40
CA ASP A 198 -14.92 -22.39 -8.27
C ASP A 198 -14.22 -21.61 -9.40
N GLU A 199 -14.74 -20.43 -9.74
CA GLU A 199 -14.21 -19.52 -10.75
C GLU A 199 -13.14 -18.57 -10.19
N TYR A 200 -13.02 -18.40 -8.86
CA TYR A 200 -12.19 -17.35 -8.24
C TYR A 200 -10.75 -17.36 -8.77
N GLY A 201 -10.09 -18.52 -8.82
CA GLY A 201 -8.75 -18.62 -9.38
C GLY A 201 -8.66 -18.15 -10.83
N GLN A 202 -9.59 -18.60 -11.68
CA GLN A 202 -9.62 -18.23 -13.09
C GLN A 202 -9.96 -16.75 -13.29
N ALA A 203 -10.94 -16.21 -12.54
CA ALA A 203 -11.30 -14.80 -12.59
C ALA A 203 -10.11 -13.89 -12.25
N MET A 204 -9.27 -14.29 -11.29
CA MET A 204 -8.06 -13.56 -10.95
C MET A 204 -7.00 -13.65 -12.06
N VAL A 205 -6.87 -14.82 -12.72
CA VAL A 205 -6.02 -14.98 -13.91
C VAL A 205 -6.50 -14.07 -15.04
N ASP A 206 -7.80 -14.01 -15.30
CA ASP A 206 -8.39 -13.17 -16.33
C ASP A 206 -8.12 -11.68 -16.04
N CYS A 207 -8.24 -11.25 -14.78
CA CYS A 207 -7.92 -9.89 -14.34
C CYS A 207 -6.46 -9.48 -14.63
N VAL A 208 -5.48 -10.37 -14.41
CA VAL A 208 -4.05 -10.08 -14.63
C VAL A 208 -3.59 -10.32 -16.06
N GLN A 209 -4.33 -11.13 -16.84
CA GLN A 209 -4.07 -11.36 -18.25
C GLN A 209 -4.74 -10.33 -19.15
N ASN A 210 -5.78 -9.64 -18.65
CA ASN A 210 -6.36 -8.51 -19.35
C ASN A 210 -5.26 -7.48 -19.70
N ARG A 211 -5.33 -6.95 -20.93
CA ARG A 211 -4.44 -5.93 -21.46
C ARG A 211 -5.18 -4.64 -21.80
N ASP A 212 -6.51 -4.70 -21.78
CA ASP A 212 -7.40 -3.57 -21.97
C ASP A 212 -7.73 -2.95 -20.61
N ASP A 213 -7.75 -1.61 -20.55
CA ASP A 213 -8.08 -0.84 -19.33
C ASP A 213 -7.24 -1.22 -18.09
N THR A 214 -5.95 -1.52 -18.30
CA THR A 214 -5.03 -1.87 -17.22
C THR A 214 -4.37 -0.65 -16.59
N VAL A 215 -4.07 -0.75 -15.30
CA VAL A 215 -3.26 0.21 -14.57
C VAL A 215 -2.18 -0.52 -13.77
N ILE A 216 -1.17 0.23 -13.34
CA ILE A 216 -0.25 -0.21 -12.29
C ILE A 216 -1.06 -0.19 -10.99
N CYS A 217 -1.20 -1.36 -10.40
CA CYS A 217 -1.93 -1.67 -9.19
C CYS A 217 -0.99 -1.74 -7.98
N HIS A 218 -1.48 -1.40 -6.80
CA HIS A 218 -0.76 -1.59 -5.53
C HIS A 218 -0.49 -3.08 -5.27
N GLY A 219 -1.49 -3.93 -5.57
CA GLY A 219 -1.46 -5.38 -5.53
C GLY A 219 -1.82 -6.00 -4.18
N ASP A 220 -1.75 -5.25 -3.09
CA ASP A 220 -2.12 -5.69 -1.74
C ASP A 220 -2.72 -4.54 -0.90
N CYS A 221 -3.97 -4.15 -1.20
CA CYS A 221 -4.69 -3.10 -0.48
C CYS A 221 -5.30 -3.60 0.85
N TRP A 222 -4.68 -4.59 1.49
CA TRP A 222 -5.12 -5.08 2.78
C TRP A 222 -4.94 -4.04 3.88
N ILE A 223 -5.87 -3.99 4.84
CA ILE A 223 -5.95 -2.95 5.88
C ILE A 223 -4.66 -2.82 6.72
N SER A 224 -3.84 -3.88 6.82
CA SER A 224 -2.55 -3.80 7.53
C SER A 224 -1.48 -3.01 6.80
N ASN A 225 -1.63 -2.86 5.49
CA ASN A 225 -0.70 -2.18 4.61
C ASN A 225 -1.10 -0.71 4.43
N ILE A 226 -2.10 -0.26 5.18
CA ILE A 226 -2.56 1.12 5.19
C ILE A 226 -2.36 1.66 6.61
N LEU A 227 -1.53 2.70 6.71
CA LEU A 227 -1.43 3.47 7.94
C LEU A 227 -2.15 4.80 7.79
N TYR A 228 -2.79 5.25 8.85
CA TYR A 228 -3.44 6.55 8.92
C TYR A 228 -2.87 7.41 10.04
N ARG A 229 -3.02 8.72 9.90
CA ARG A 229 -2.73 9.70 10.94
C ARG A 229 -3.81 10.79 10.96
N PRO A 230 -4.41 11.10 12.11
CA PRO A 230 -5.29 12.25 12.24
C PRO A 230 -4.51 13.55 11.98
N MET A 231 -5.10 14.43 11.20
CA MET A 231 -4.57 15.76 10.94
C MET A 231 -5.12 16.75 11.97
N PRO A 232 -4.28 17.68 12.46
CA PRO A 232 -4.75 18.76 13.31
C PRO A 232 -5.84 19.54 12.57
N THR A 233 -7.00 19.73 13.19
CA THR A 233 -7.98 20.68 12.70
C THR A 233 -7.33 22.07 12.75
N GLN A 234 -7.16 22.73 11.60
CA GLN A 234 -6.81 24.14 11.59
C GLN A 234 -7.99 24.90 12.21
N ARG A 235 -7.89 25.20 13.52
CA ARG A 235 -8.76 26.19 14.14
C ARG A 235 -8.34 27.53 13.56
N ASN A 236 -9.08 28.01 12.57
CA ASN A 236 -9.06 29.44 12.26
C ASN A 236 -9.42 30.16 13.56
N GLY A 237 -8.47 30.91 14.10
CA GLY A 237 -8.66 31.71 15.30
C GLY A 237 -9.73 32.77 15.04
N ILE A 238 -10.96 32.47 15.43
CA ILE A 238 -11.96 33.46 15.80
C ILE A 238 -12.37 33.06 17.21
N ASP A 239 -11.75 33.75 18.17
CA ASP A 239 -12.03 33.65 19.59
C ASP A 239 -13.27 34.50 19.87
N ASP A 240 -14.45 33.96 19.57
CA ASP A 240 -15.71 34.54 20.02
C ASP A 240 -16.20 33.73 21.21
N GLY A 241 -15.78 34.17 22.39
CA GLY A 241 -16.23 33.62 23.65
C GLY A 241 -17.72 33.80 23.82
N HIS A 242 -18.49 32.70 23.80
CA HIS A 242 -19.77 32.64 24.49
C HIS A 242 -20.04 31.27 25.11
N ASN A 243 -20.52 31.38 26.35
CA ASN A 243 -20.78 30.36 27.34
C ASN A 243 -22.22 29.85 27.14
N ASN A 244 -22.47 28.53 27.00
CA ASN A 244 -23.58 27.87 27.71
C ASN A 244 -23.66 26.34 27.56
N ASN A 245 -23.81 25.69 28.72
CA ASN A 245 -24.60 24.50 29.09
C ASN A 245 -24.96 23.41 28.06
N GLY A 246 -24.31 22.26 28.27
CA GLY A 246 -24.88 20.92 28.47
C GLY A 246 -26.12 20.50 27.70
N PHE A 247 -25.94 19.60 26.73
CA PHE A 247 -26.78 18.42 26.53
C PHE A 247 -25.94 17.30 25.89
N ASN A 248 -25.99 16.11 26.49
CA ASN A 248 -25.48 14.87 25.90
C ASN A 248 -26.20 14.60 24.58
N ASN A 249 -25.49 14.82 23.48
CA ASN A 249 -25.73 14.12 22.23
C ASN A 249 -24.47 13.32 21.95
N HIS A 250 -24.60 12.03 21.64
CA HIS A 250 -23.53 11.26 21.01
C HIS A 250 -23.20 11.94 19.67
N HIS A 251 -22.25 12.87 19.74
CA HIS A 251 -21.78 13.67 18.63
C HIS A 251 -21.17 12.71 17.60
N HIS A 252 -21.72 12.72 16.38
CA HIS A 252 -20.86 12.63 15.20
C HIS A 252 -19.82 13.74 15.34
N GLN A 253 -18.66 13.40 15.88
CA GLN A 253 -17.51 14.29 15.82
C GLN A 253 -17.28 14.60 14.34
N PRO A 254 -17.12 15.88 13.95
CA PRO A 254 -16.77 16.20 12.57
C PRO A 254 -15.52 15.38 12.22
N ALA A 255 -15.60 14.62 11.13
CA ALA A 255 -14.54 13.72 10.71
C ALA A 255 -13.21 14.49 10.70
N THR A 256 -12.34 14.14 11.64
CA THR A 256 -11.00 14.72 11.66
C THR A 256 -10.33 14.30 10.36
N ALA A 257 -9.82 15.26 9.59
CA ALA A 257 -9.11 14.95 8.35
C ALA A 257 -8.00 13.94 8.68
N LYS A 258 -7.80 12.93 7.83
CA LYS A 258 -6.76 11.92 8.01
C LYS A 258 -5.83 11.94 6.82
N GLU A 259 -4.56 11.64 7.07
CA GLU A 259 -3.59 11.29 6.03
C GLU A 259 -3.39 9.79 6.01
N LEU A 260 -3.20 9.22 4.82
CA LEU A 260 -2.91 7.80 4.63
C LEU A 260 -1.53 7.58 4.00
N LYS A 261 -0.95 6.41 4.30
CA LYS A 261 0.25 5.86 3.69
C LYS A 261 0.02 4.39 3.36
N PHE A 262 0.21 4.05 2.08
CA PHE A 262 0.27 2.68 1.58
C PHE A 262 1.68 2.12 1.75
N LEU A 263 1.74 0.88 2.24
CA LEU A 263 2.92 0.09 2.49
C LEU A 263 2.86 -1.19 1.67
N ASP A 264 3.98 -1.90 1.60
CA ASP A 264 4.03 -3.24 1.04
C ASP A 264 3.66 -3.34 -0.44
N TRP A 265 4.58 -2.88 -1.28
CA TRP A 265 4.44 -2.89 -2.74
C TRP A 265 4.97 -4.18 -3.38
N GLN A 266 5.13 -5.26 -2.61
CA GLN A 266 5.78 -6.51 -3.03
C GLN A 266 5.08 -7.27 -4.16
N VAL A 267 3.79 -6.99 -4.33
CA VAL A 267 2.92 -7.65 -5.31
C VAL A 267 2.27 -6.65 -6.26
N ALA A 268 2.84 -5.45 -6.39
CA ALA A 268 2.46 -4.47 -7.41
C ALA A 268 2.50 -5.11 -8.81
N ARG A 269 1.59 -4.71 -9.69
CA ARG A 269 1.41 -5.38 -10.99
C ARG A 269 0.72 -4.47 -11.98
N CYS A 270 0.78 -4.79 -13.27
CA CYS A 270 -0.10 -4.18 -14.26
C CYS A 270 -1.30 -5.11 -14.48
N ALA A 271 -2.51 -4.64 -14.16
CA ALA A 271 -3.74 -5.44 -14.25
C ALA A 271 -4.97 -4.52 -14.30
N THR A 272 -6.17 -5.11 -14.38
CA THR A 272 -7.41 -4.36 -14.12
C THR A 272 -7.39 -3.73 -12.70
N PRO A 273 -7.83 -2.47 -12.53
CA PRO A 273 -7.88 -1.82 -11.21
C PRO A 273 -8.78 -2.56 -10.21
N ALA A 274 -9.75 -3.35 -10.68
CA ALA A 274 -10.65 -4.12 -9.82
C ALA A 274 -9.91 -5.12 -8.93
N ILE A 275 -8.73 -5.60 -9.35
CA ILE A 275 -7.96 -6.58 -8.60
C ILE A 275 -7.40 -6.02 -7.28
N ASP A 276 -7.20 -4.70 -7.18
CA ASP A 276 -6.74 -4.07 -5.94
C ASP A 276 -7.81 -4.05 -4.84
N LEU A 277 -9.05 -4.39 -5.17
CA LEU A 277 -10.17 -4.49 -4.22
C LEU A 277 -10.48 -5.95 -3.81
N SER A 278 -9.67 -6.92 -4.26
CA SER A 278 -9.92 -8.36 -4.12
C SER A 278 -9.30 -9.03 -2.88
#